data_AF-A0A3B8KVQ5-F1
#
_entry.id   AF-A0A3B8KVQ5-F1
#
_cell.length_a   1.000
_cell.length_b   1.000
_cell.length_c   1.000
_cell.angle_alpha   90.00
_cell.angle_beta   90.00
_cell.angle_gamma   90.00
#
_symmetry.space_group_name_H-M   'P 1'
#
loop_
_entity.id
_entity.type
_entity.pdbx_description
1 polymer ?
#
loop_
_entity_poly.entity_id
_entity_poly.type
_entity_poly.pdbx_seq_one_letter_code
_entity_poly.pdbx_strand_id
1 'polypeptide(L)'
;MKRDRFDLLHGLRKSRLDACRLQLASVDHCADVLETQARELVHAVDSALAQHRQAVSAGGVDVGSVVECRRRRHELQGGLGMLSRRRTLVNEVAGLARANLREALRQVEVLEKLVEKASG
;
A
#
# COMPACT_ATOMS: atom_id res chain seq x y z
N MET A 1 -17.56 40.20 -8.62
CA MET A 1 -16.40 40.23 -7.69
C MET A 1 -16.49 39.22 -6.54
N LYS A 2 -17.51 39.23 -5.66
CA LYS A 2 -17.59 38.25 -4.55
C LYS A 2 -17.90 36.82 -5.03
N ARG A 3 -18.77 36.68 -6.04
CA ARG A 3 -19.12 35.39 -6.68
C ARG A 3 -17.92 34.75 -7.37
N ASP A 4 -17.22 35.50 -8.21
CA ASP A 4 -16.03 35.01 -8.95
C ASP A 4 -14.91 34.48 -8.04
N ARG A 5 -14.66 35.15 -6.91
CA ARG A 5 -13.66 34.70 -5.92
C ARG A 5 -14.09 33.42 -5.21
N PHE A 6 -15.38 33.27 -4.96
CA PHE A 6 -15.94 32.07 -4.37
C PHE A 6 -15.85 30.89 -5.34
N ASP A 7 -16.28 31.09 -6.59
CA ASP A 7 -16.24 30.06 -7.63
C ASP A 7 -14.81 29.57 -7.86
N LEU A 8 -13.84 30.49 -7.85
CA LEU A 8 -12.42 30.16 -7.89
C LEU A 8 -11.99 29.30 -6.69
N LEU A 9 -12.32 29.71 -5.47
CA LEU A 9 -11.95 28.96 -4.26
C LEU A 9 -12.58 27.56 -4.26
N HIS A 10 -13.85 27.46 -4.64
CA HIS A 10 -14.56 26.19 -4.75
C HIS A 10 -13.93 25.28 -5.81
N GLY A 11 -13.59 25.83 -6.99
CA GLY A 11 -12.86 25.11 -8.03
C GLY A 11 -11.52 24.57 -7.55
N LEU A 12 -10.73 25.39 -6.81
CA LEU A 12 -9.46 24.98 -6.23
C LEU A 12 -9.63 23.85 -5.20
N ARG A 13 -10.67 23.90 -4.36
CA ARG A 13 -10.94 22.84 -3.37
C ARG A 13 -11.41 21.55 -4.02
N LYS A 14 -12.22 21.62 -5.09
CA LYS A 14 -12.59 20.44 -5.89
C LYS A 14 -11.37 19.81 -6.56
N SER A 15 -10.51 20.62 -7.19
CA SER A 15 -9.28 20.13 -7.78
C SER A 15 -8.35 19.46 -6.75
N ARG A 16 -8.21 20.05 -5.56
CA ARG A 16 -7.48 19.41 -4.45
C ARG A 16 -8.13 18.09 -4.00
N LEU A 17 -9.45 18.04 -3.89
CA LEU A 17 -10.17 16.83 -3.54
C LEU A 17 -9.89 15.70 -4.54
N ASP A 18 -9.92 16.01 -5.83
CA ASP A 18 -9.63 15.04 -6.88
C ASP A 18 -8.17 14.56 -6.82
N ALA A 19 -7.22 15.46 -6.54
CA ALA A 19 -5.83 15.09 -6.29
C ALA A 19 -5.69 14.14 -5.09
N CYS A 20 -6.41 14.38 -3.98
CA CYS A 20 -6.40 13.49 -2.82
C CYS A 20 -7.00 12.11 -3.13
N ARG A 21 -8.04 12.04 -3.97
CA ARG A 21 -8.61 10.77 -4.44
C ARG A 21 -7.61 9.97 -5.26
N LEU A 22 -6.93 10.64 -6.21
CA LEU A 22 -5.90 10.00 -7.03
C LEU A 22 -4.71 9.52 -6.18
N GLN A 23 -4.29 10.32 -5.20
CA GLN A 23 -3.24 9.93 -4.26
C GLN A 23 -3.63 8.67 -3.48
N LEU A 24 -4.85 8.61 -2.94
CA LEU A 24 -5.32 7.43 -2.21
C LEU A 24 -5.34 6.19 -3.12
N ALA A 25 -5.89 6.32 -4.34
CA ALA A 25 -5.92 5.22 -5.31
C ALA A 25 -4.51 4.72 -5.67
N SER A 26 -3.53 5.62 -5.81
CA SER A 26 -2.13 5.23 -6.04
C SER A 26 -1.53 4.46 -4.86
N VAL A 27 -1.89 4.82 -3.62
CA VAL A 27 -1.40 4.13 -2.43
C VAL A 27 -2.06 2.77 -2.28
N ASP A 28 -3.36 2.66 -2.56
CA ASP A 28 -4.07 1.38 -2.57
C ASP A 28 -3.49 0.44 -3.63
N HIS A 29 -3.17 0.93 -4.83
CA HIS A 29 -2.47 0.15 -5.84
C HIS A 29 -1.11 -0.38 -5.34
N CYS A 30 -0.33 0.45 -4.64
CA CYS A 30 0.91 -0.01 -4.02
C CYS A 30 0.67 -1.11 -2.98
N ALA A 31 -0.42 -1.04 -2.22
CA ALA A 31 -0.80 -2.08 -1.26
C ALA A 31 -1.12 -3.41 -1.96
N ASP A 32 -1.87 -3.37 -3.07
CA ASP A 32 -2.21 -4.57 -3.86
C ASP A 32 -0.95 -5.25 -4.44
N VAL A 33 0.01 -4.45 -4.90
CA VAL A 33 1.31 -4.96 -5.38
C VAL A 33 2.06 -5.66 -4.23
N LEU A 34 2.08 -5.07 -3.04
CA LEU A 34 2.71 -5.70 -1.87
C LEU A 34 2.00 -6.98 -1.44
N GLU A 35 0.67 -7.04 -1.54
CA GLU A 35 -0.08 -8.25 -1.25
C GLU A 35 0.26 -9.37 -2.24
N THR A 36 0.36 -9.05 -3.52
CA THR A 36 0.78 -9.99 -4.55
C THR A 36 2.19 -10.54 -4.26
N GLN A 37 3.14 -9.65 -3.95
CA GLN A 37 4.49 -10.03 -3.55
C GLN A 37 4.53 -10.90 -2.28
N ALA A 38 3.61 -10.67 -1.34
CA ALA A 38 3.48 -11.51 -0.15
C ALA A 38 3.07 -12.95 -0.51
N ARG A 39 2.08 -13.10 -1.41
CA ARG A 39 1.62 -14.42 -1.87
C ARG A 39 2.72 -15.17 -2.60
N GLU A 40 3.44 -14.50 -3.49
CA GLU A 40 4.60 -15.08 -4.19
C GLU A 40 5.68 -15.55 -3.21
N LEU A 41 5.94 -14.77 -2.16
CA LEU A 41 6.92 -15.11 -1.14
C LEU A 41 6.48 -16.32 -0.30
N VAL A 42 5.19 -16.44 0.02
CA VAL A 42 4.62 -17.63 0.67
C VAL A 42 4.84 -18.86 -0.21
N HIS A 43 4.51 -18.79 -1.50
CA HIS A 43 4.76 -19.89 -2.44
C HIS A 43 6.25 -20.27 -2.51
N ALA A 44 7.15 -19.28 -2.49
CA ALA A 44 8.58 -19.53 -2.49
C ALA A 44 9.07 -20.20 -1.19
N VAL A 45 8.48 -19.86 -0.04
CA VAL A 45 8.74 -20.51 1.25
C VAL A 45 8.26 -21.96 1.23
N ASP A 46 7.05 -22.22 0.77
CA ASP A 46 6.49 -23.57 0.69
C ASP A 46 7.32 -24.48 -0.23
N SER A 47 7.77 -23.94 -1.37
CA SER A 47 8.68 -24.63 -2.29
C SER A 47 10.02 -24.95 -1.63
N ALA A 48 10.63 -23.99 -0.91
CA ALA A 48 11.88 -24.20 -0.20
C ALA A 48 11.74 -25.24 0.93
N LEU A 49 10.60 -25.30 1.61
CA LEU A 49 10.32 -26.33 2.62
C LEU A 49 10.18 -27.72 2.00
N ALA A 50 9.53 -27.83 0.83
CA ALA A 50 9.42 -29.08 0.11
C ALA A 50 10.81 -29.59 -0.35
N GLN A 51 11.64 -28.70 -0.90
CA GLN A 51 13.02 -29.02 -1.27
C GLN A 51 13.84 -29.48 -0.07
N HIS A 52 13.70 -28.82 1.09
CA HIS A 52 14.41 -29.21 2.29
C HIS A 52 14.03 -30.62 2.78
N ARG A 53 12.74 -30.99 2.70
CA ARG A 53 12.26 -32.34 3.03
C ARG A 53 12.79 -33.40 2.06
N GLN A 54 13.02 -33.05 0.80
CA GLN A 54 13.64 -33.97 -0.17
C GLN A 54 15.14 -34.15 0.11
N ALA A 55 15.83 -33.06 0.44
CA ALA A 55 17.26 -33.08 0.79
C ALA A 55 17.57 -33.89 2.06
N VAL A 56 16.60 -34.01 2.96
CA VAL A 56 16.69 -34.78 4.20
C VAL A 56 15.62 -35.86 4.18
N SER A 57 15.93 -37.01 3.56
CA SER A 57 14.99 -38.13 3.44
C SER A 57 15.47 -39.35 4.24
N ALA A 58 14.58 -40.35 4.39
CA ALA A 58 14.91 -41.59 5.11
C ALA A 58 16.10 -42.38 4.49
N GLY A 59 16.46 -42.09 3.24
CA GLY A 59 17.60 -42.70 2.54
C GLY A 59 18.95 -42.00 2.76
N GLY A 60 19.00 -40.88 3.49
CA GLY A 60 20.23 -40.14 3.75
C GLY A 60 20.07 -38.62 3.58
N VAL A 61 21.19 -37.90 3.75
CA VAL A 61 21.25 -36.44 3.66
C VAL A 61 22.07 -36.02 2.45
N ASP A 62 21.46 -35.26 1.55
CA ASP A 62 22.18 -34.54 0.50
C ASP A 62 22.68 -33.19 1.06
N VAL A 63 23.96 -33.16 1.42
CA VAL A 63 24.61 -31.99 2.00
C VAL A 63 24.58 -30.78 1.05
N GLY A 64 24.72 -30.99 -0.26
CA GLY A 64 24.69 -29.91 -1.25
C GLY A 64 23.33 -29.23 -1.29
N SER A 65 22.27 -30.03 -1.41
CA SER A 65 20.89 -29.55 -1.37
C SER A 65 20.53 -28.86 -0.05
N VAL A 66 21.06 -29.32 1.09
CA VAL A 66 20.87 -28.65 2.40
C VAL A 66 21.53 -27.27 2.44
N VAL A 67 22.73 -27.10 1.86
CA VAL A 67 23.40 -25.79 1.77
C VAL A 67 22.59 -24.83 0.91
N GLU A 68 22.07 -25.29 -0.23
CA GLU A 68 21.20 -24.48 -1.08
C GLU A 68 19.91 -24.07 -0.38
N CYS A 69 19.26 -25.00 0.33
CA CYS A 69 18.07 -24.70 1.15
C CYS A 69 18.35 -23.65 2.22
N ARG A 70 19.54 -23.69 2.86
CA ARG A 70 19.97 -22.68 3.84
C ARG A 70 20.15 -21.30 3.20
N ARG A 71 20.82 -21.23 2.05
CA ARG A 71 21.00 -19.98 1.29
C ARG A 71 19.64 -19.41 0.90
N ARG A 72 18.76 -20.24 0.32
CA ARG A 72 17.42 -19.82 -0.10
C ARG A 72 16.58 -19.31 1.05
N ARG A 73 16.65 -19.94 2.22
CA ARG A 73 15.99 -19.47 3.44
C ARG A 73 16.47 -18.08 3.85
N HIS A 74 17.77 -17.83 3.79
CA HIS A 74 18.32 -16.52 4.12
C HIS A 74 17.82 -15.42 3.17
N GLU A 75 17.77 -15.72 1.86
CA GLU A 75 17.19 -14.81 0.86
C GLU A 75 15.71 -14.52 1.15
N LEU A 76 14.92 -15.56 1.44
CA LEU A 76 13.49 -15.43 1.76
C LEU A 76 13.27 -14.63 3.06
N GLN A 77 14.12 -14.80 4.07
CA GLN A 77 14.09 -13.99 5.30
C GLN A 77 14.39 -12.51 5.00
N GLY A 78 15.36 -12.23 4.14
CA GLY A 78 15.64 -10.87 3.67
C GLY A 78 14.44 -10.26 2.93
N GLY A 79 13.82 -11.04 2.04
CA GLY A 79 12.59 -10.68 1.33
C GLY A 79 11.43 -10.35 2.27
N LEU A 80 11.18 -11.20 3.28
CA LEU A 80 10.14 -10.99 4.30
C LEU A 80 10.39 -9.69 5.08
N GLY A 81 11.64 -9.43 5.47
CA GLY A 81 12.02 -8.21 6.18
C GLY A 81 11.78 -6.95 5.35
N MET A 82 12.16 -6.96 4.06
CA MET A 82 11.90 -5.84 3.15
C MET A 82 10.41 -5.62 2.90
N LEU A 83 9.65 -6.68 2.67
CA LEU A 83 8.22 -6.61 2.45
C LEU A 83 7.49 -6.05 3.66
N SER A 84 7.87 -6.49 4.87
CA SER A 84 7.31 -5.98 6.12
C SER A 84 7.54 -4.47 6.28
N ARG A 85 8.78 -3.99 6.04
CA ARG A 85 9.09 -2.55 6.09
C ARG A 85 8.29 -1.74 5.07
N ARG A 86 8.19 -2.22 3.83
CA ARG A 86 7.41 -1.55 2.77
C ARG A 86 5.93 -1.50 3.12
N ARG A 87 5.37 -2.57 3.69
CA ARG A 87 3.97 -2.60 4.14
C ARG A 87 3.71 -1.59 5.25
N THR A 88 4.61 -1.47 6.23
CA THR A 88 4.50 -0.44 7.26
C THR A 88 4.45 0.96 6.65
N LEU A 89 5.38 1.27 5.75
CA LEU A 89 5.42 2.57 5.07
C LEU A 89 4.15 2.85 4.26
N VAL A 90 3.67 1.87 3.48
CA VAL A 90 2.42 2.02 2.70
C VAL A 90 1.23 2.25 3.62
N ASN A 91 1.15 1.56 4.76
CA ASN A 91 0.08 1.77 5.74
C ASN A 91 0.10 3.18 6.36
N GLU A 92 1.29 3.69 6.70
CA GLU A 92 1.47 5.05 7.20
C GLU A 92 1.01 6.09 6.16
N VAL A 93 1.50 5.94 4.92
CA VAL A 93 1.13 6.83 3.80
C VAL A 93 -0.36 6.73 3.49
N ALA A 94 -0.96 5.55 3.55
CA ALA A 94 -2.40 5.35 3.37
C ALA A 94 -3.20 6.07 4.46
N GLY A 95 -2.73 6.01 5.71
CA GLY A 95 -3.32 6.76 6.82
C GLY A 95 -3.33 8.27 6.56
N LEU A 96 -2.19 8.81 6.12
CA LEU A 96 -2.06 10.23 5.76
C LEU A 96 -2.93 10.60 4.55
N ALA A 97 -2.95 9.78 3.50
CA ALA A 97 -3.77 10.01 2.30
C ALA A 97 -5.27 10.05 2.66
N ARG A 98 -5.74 9.11 3.50
CA ARG A 98 -7.13 9.10 3.99
C ARG A 98 -7.45 10.31 4.87
N ALA A 99 -6.52 10.74 5.72
CA ALA A 99 -6.70 11.95 6.52
C ALA A 99 -6.81 13.21 5.63
N ASN A 100 -5.94 13.33 4.63
CA ASN A 100 -5.97 14.43 3.67
C ASN A 100 -7.25 14.45 2.83
N LEU A 101 -7.72 13.27 2.38
CA LEU A 101 -8.97 13.15 1.64
C LEU A 101 -10.16 13.58 2.48
N ARG A 102 -10.25 13.13 3.75
CA ARG A 102 -11.31 13.56 4.68
C ARG A 102 -11.30 15.06 4.89
N GLU A 103 -10.13 15.67 5.04
CA GLU A 103 -10.01 17.11 5.17
C GLU A 103 -10.45 17.85 3.90
N ALA A 104 -10.04 17.39 2.72
CA ALA A 104 -10.47 17.98 1.45
C ALA A 104 -11.99 17.89 1.25
N LEU A 105 -12.60 16.75 1.60
CA LEU A 105 -14.06 16.57 1.58
C LEU A 105 -14.76 17.58 2.49
N ARG A 106 -14.31 17.71 3.75
CA ARG A 106 -14.87 18.68 4.70
C ARG A 106 -14.78 20.12 4.18
N GLN A 107 -13.66 20.49 3.56
CA GLN A 107 -13.46 21.83 3.02
C GLN A 107 -14.43 22.15 1.87
N VAL A 108 -14.69 21.19 0.98
CA VAL A 108 -15.68 21.35 -0.09
C VAL A 108 -17.08 21.45 0.50
N GLU A 109 -17.45 20.56 1.43
CA GLU A 109 -18.77 20.56 2.07
C GLU A 109 -19.07 21.87 2.81
N VAL A 110 -18.10 22.40 3.57
CA VAL A 110 -18.26 23.69 4.26
C VAL A 110 -18.48 24.82 3.26
N LEU A 111 -17.75 24.83 2.14
CA LEU A 111 -17.92 25.84 1.11
C LEU A 111 -19.30 25.75 0.47
N GLU A 112 -19.75 24.55 0.10
CA GLU A 112 -21.08 24.33 -0.50
C GLU A 112 -22.20 24.81 0.45
N LYS A 113 -22.13 24.49 1.75
CA LYS A 113 -23.10 24.97 2.76
C LYS A 113 -23.08 26.50 2.94
N LEU A 114 -21.93 27.14 2.79
CA LEU A 114 -21.83 28.60 2.87
C LEU A 114 -22.49 29.27 1.67
N VAL A 115 -22.44 28.66 0.47
CA VAL A 115 -23.14 29.16 -0.73
C VAL A 115 -24.63 29.10 -0.56
N GLU A 116 -25.14 27.95 -0.11
CA GLU A 116 -26.57 27.73 0.11
C GLU A 116 -27.13 28.80 1.04
N LYS A 117 -26.45 29.05 2.17
CA LYS A 117 -26.82 30.09 3.14
C LYS A 117 -26.69 31.52 2.62
N ALA A 118 -25.80 31.78 1.66
CA ALA A 118 -25.61 33.11 1.09
C ALA A 118 -26.56 33.38 -0.10
N SER A 119 -27.21 32.33 -0.63
CA SER A 119 -28.08 32.39 -1.80
C SER A 119 -29.56 32.26 -1.46
N GLY A 120 -29.90 31.76 -0.27
CA GLY A 120 -31.25 31.77 0.32
C GLY A 120 -31.43 32.92 1.29
#